data_AF-A0A179FJU8-F1
#
_entry.id   AF-A0A179FJU8-F1
#
_cell.length_a   1.000
_cell.length_b   1.000
_cell.length_c   1.000
_cell.angle_alpha   90.00
_cell.angle_beta   90.00
_cell.angle_gamma   90.00
#
_symmetry.space_group_name_H-M   'P 1'
#
loop_
_entity.id
_entity.type
_entity.pdbx_description
1 polymer ?
#
loop_
_entity_poly.entity_id
_entity_poly.type
_entity_poly.pdbx_seq_one_letter_code
_entity_poly.pdbx_strand_id
1 'polypeptide(L)'
;MISSIITQPQPGDTLTSDTSFNVSVQTTHLAAGNFVNPTTSYYTAPQDLDSNGDIIGHCHVTIQDIGSLQATTPPDPTKFAFFKGIDDAGNGRGLLQAVVQGGLPPGVYRTANKAETAGDFLEWLGTAAAATLIVYSDGSQLPNGAVGFGFAVHRDKQSLVQGSGRLGPSEVFDAEATGAIEGLRAALRLGDTRSAVVVCTDNLAVASCLRGNPADSSQDKFTKFQELATSHGNVQVHWIPGHTNIPGNEEADGLAKAGCLQPEPPEAMPSLAHLRRLARQQSRDAFKAWWSTEAPGPYKTLNLEATTSCPPELALPRATLHSLLAARSRHGDFADYHERFNHDDARLDCSCGRRKAPEHPFYCRKVPPRLRMRLAPSPAEAIHHAVGKGFKAFVEMTSESSFFQRICPRH
;
A
#
# COMPACT_ATOMS: atom_id res chain seq x y z
N MET A 1 17.11 -2.27 -11.98
CA MET A 1 16.15 -3.35 -12.30
C MET A 1 16.13 -4.28 -11.10
N ILE A 2 14.94 -4.62 -10.60
CA ILE A 2 14.80 -5.49 -9.42
C ILE A 2 15.10 -6.95 -9.82
N SER A 3 15.80 -7.67 -8.95
CA SER A 3 15.90 -9.13 -9.01
C SER A 3 15.33 -9.72 -7.72
N SER A 4 14.68 -10.87 -7.83
CA SER A 4 14.07 -11.54 -6.67
C SER A 4 14.11 -13.05 -6.80
N ILE A 5 14.23 -13.74 -5.66
CA ILE A 5 14.15 -15.20 -5.56
C ILE A 5 13.39 -15.61 -4.29
N ILE A 6 12.50 -16.60 -4.41
CA ILE A 6 11.84 -17.18 -3.24
C ILE A 6 12.85 -18.11 -2.54
N THR A 7 13.14 -17.84 -1.27
CA THR A 7 14.07 -18.62 -0.46
C THR A 7 13.36 -19.62 0.45
N GLN A 8 12.06 -19.45 0.67
CA GLN A 8 11.23 -20.39 1.40
C GLN A 8 9.77 -20.25 0.96
N PRO A 9 9.01 -21.35 0.77
CA PRO A 9 9.50 -22.72 0.64
C PRO A 9 10.41 -22.90 -0.59
N GLN A 10 11.31 -23.89 -0.54
CA GLN A 10 12.13 -24.30 -1.68
C GLN A 10 11.35 -25.23 -2.62
N PRO A 11 11.73 -25.30 -3.91
CA PRO A 11 11.12 -26.26 -4.84
C PRO A 11 11.22 -27.70 -4.32
N GLY A 12 10.07 -28.39 -4.24
CA GLY A 12 9.99 -29.77 -3.75
C GLY A 12 9.80 -29.91 -2.23
N ASP A 13 9.78 -28.81 -1.47
CA ASP A 13 9.44 -28.85 -0.05
C ASP A 13 8.03 -29.39 0.16
N THR A 14 7.88 -30.28 1.14
CA THR A 14 6.57 -30.78 1.60
C THR A 14 6.21 -30.06 2.89
N LEU A 15 5.10 -29.31 2.86
CA LEU A 15 4.58 -28.58 4.02
C LEU A 15 3.35 -29.30 4.58
N THR A 16 3.13 -29.19 5.89
CA THR A 16 1.92 -29.71 6.53
C THR A 16 0.71 -28.88 6.07
N SER A 17 -0.34 -29.54 5.59
CA SER A 17 -1.56 -28.84 5.18
C SER A 17 -2.21 -28.10 6.35
N ASP A 18 -2.98 -27.06 6.04
CA ASP A 18 -3.77 -26.28 6.99
C ASP A 18 -2.96 -25.71 8.18
N THR A 19 -1.64 -25.58 7.98
CA THR A 19 -0.69 -25.09 8.96
C THR A 19 -0.01 -23.85 8.43
N SER A 20 0.00 -22.77 9.23
CA SER A 20 0.64 -21.51 8.83
C SER A 20 2.12 -21.71 8.50
N PHE A 21 2.58 -21.09 7.42
CA PHE A 21 3.98 -21.07 7.03
C PHE A 21 4.38 -19.69 6.45
N ASN A 22 5.68 -19.46 6.34
CA ASN A 22 6.22 -18.23 5.76
C ASN A 22 6.67 -18.47 4.32
N VAL A 23 6.30 -17.56 3.44
CA VAL A 23 7.00 -17.36 2.17
C VAL A 23 8.06 -16.28 2.38
N SER A 24 9.31 -16.61 2.09
CA SER A 24 10.45 -15.67 2.16
C SER A 24 10.94 -15.35 0.75
N VAL A 25 11.14 -14.07 0.47
CA VAL A 25 11.63 -13.57 -0.83
C VAL A 25 12.87 -12.73 -0.59
N GLN A 26 13.98 -13.09 -1.22
CA GLN A 26 15.19 -12.26 -1.26
C GLN A 26 15.17 -11.38 -2.50
N THR A 27 15.33 -10.08 -2.33
CA THR A 27 15.35 -9.10 -3.41
C THR A 27 16.67 -8.33 -3.46
N THR A 28 17.01 -7.79 -4.63
CA THR A 28 18.05 -6.76 -4.83
C THR A 28 17.48 -5.60 -5.63
N HIS A 29 18.04 -4.39 -5.43
CA HIS A 29 17.58 -3.14 -6.05
C HIS A 29 16.13 -2.73 -5.72
N LEU A 30 15.65 -3.10 -4.54
CA LEU A 30 14.33 -2.75 -4.01
C LEU A 30 14.47 -2.13 -2.61
N ALA A 31 14.13 -0.85 -2.48
CA ALA A 31 13.91 -0.18 -1.21
C ALA A 31 12.48 -0.46 -0.72
N ALA A 32 12.32 -1.61 -0.07
CA ALA A 32 11.04 -2.14 0.41
C ALA A 32 10.45 -1.35 1.60
N GLY A 33 9.19 -1.64 1.95
CA GLY A 33 8.47 -0.98 3.05
C GLY A 33 7.70 0.27 2.66
N ASN A 34 7.58 0.52 1.35
CA ASN A 34 6.85 1.64 0.80
C ASN A 34 5.60 1.09 0.09
N PHE A 35 4.57 0.83 0.89
CA PHE A 35 3.27 0.39 0.40
C PHE A 35 2.36 1.60 0.17
N VAL A 36 2.01 1.82 -1.09
CA VAL A 36 0.97 2.76 -1.49
C VAL A 36 -0.33 2.01 -1.64
N ASN A 37 -1.42 2.56 -1.13
CA ASN A 37 -2.72 1.91 -1.23
C ASN A 37 -3.07 1.70 -2.73
N PRO A 38 -3.25 0.44 -3.19
CA PRO A 38 -3.50 0.11 -4.60
C PRO A 38 -4.74 0.79 -5.17
N THR A 39 -5.71 1.10 -4.31
CA THR A 39 -6.98 1.73 -4.68
C THR A 39 -6.91 3.26 -4.70
N THR A 40 -5.92 3.90 -4.05
CA THR A 40 -5.88 5.38 -3.92
C THR A 40 -4.56 6.06 -4.27
N SER A 41 -3.45 5.33 -4.42
CA SER A 41 -2.11 5.93 -4.44
C SER A 41 -1.10 5.20 -5.32
N TYR A 42 -1.45 4.00 -5.82
CA TYR A 42 -0.52 3.19 -6.62
C TYR A 42 -0.14 3.81 -7.96
N TYR A 43 -0.93 4.77 -8.44
CA TYR A 43 -0.78 5.33 -9.78
C TYR A 43 -0.56 6.85 -9.82
N THR A 44 -0.24 7.48 -8.69
CA THR A 44 -0.16 8.95 -8.60
C THR A 44 1.25 9.51 -8.81
N ALA A 45 2.27 8.67 -9.00
CA ALA A 45 3.67 9.10 -9.10
C ALA A 45 4.53 8.19 -10.02
N PRO A 46 5.54 8.75 -10.71
CA PRO A 46 6.55 7.95 -11.41
C PRO A 46 7.32 7.05 -10.43
N GLN A 47 8.00 6.03 -10.97
CA GLN A 47 8.87 5.18 -10.15
C GLN A 47 9.95 6.03 -9.46
N ASP A 48 9.86 6.11 -8.14
CA ASP A 48 10.84 6.82 -7.33
C ASP A 48 12.04 5.91 -7.03
N LEU A 49 13.22 6.51 -7.03
CA LEU A 49 14.46 5.86 -6.63
C LEU A 49 14.94 6.45 -5.32
N ASP A 50 15.53 5.62 -4.46
CA ASP A 50 16.22 6.11 -3.28
C ASP A 50 17.59 6.73 -3.65
N SER A 51 18.34 7.19 -2.65
CA SER A 51 19.67 7.78 -2.86
C SER A 51 20.70 6.82 -3.46
N ASN A 52 20.44 5.51 -3.43
CA ASN A 52 21.32 4.48 -3.98
C ASN A 52 20.90 4.08 -5.41
N GLY A 53 19.83 4.67 -5.95
CA GLY A 53 19.25 4.28 -7.23
C GLY A 53 18.40 3.02 -7.16
N ASP A 54 18.04 2.56 -5.96
CA ASP A 54 17.17 1.41 -5.77
C ASP A 54 15.70 1.82 -5.89
N ILE A 55 14.89 0.93 -6.46
CA ILE A 55 13.47 1.21 -6.71
C ILE A 55 12.72 1.23 -5.38
N ILE A 56 12.02 2.31 -5.09
CA ILE A 56 11.15 2.42 -3.91
C ILE A 56 9.86 1.65 -4.19
N GLY A 57 9.52 0.67 -3.33
CA GLY A 57 8.30 -0.11 -3.55
C GLY A 57 8.04 -1.23 -2.54
N HIS A 58 7.36 -2.27 -3.02
CA HIS A 58 6.98 -3.45 -2.25
C HIS A 58 6.96 -4.70 -3.16
N CYS A 59 6.94 -5.89 -2.55
CA CYS A 59 6.94 -7.18 -3.24
C CYS A 59 5.56 -7.83 -3.14
N HIS A 60 5.12 -8.53 -4.19
CA HIS A 60 3.92 -9.37 -4.17
C HIS A 60 4.29 -10.84 -4.26
N VAL A 61 3.59 -11.68 -3.49
CA VAL A 61 3.70 -13.14 -3.52
C VAL A 61 2.35 -13.71 -3.93
N THR A 62 2.38 -14.64 -4.88
CA THR A 62 1.20 -15.43 -5.29
C THR A 62 1.45 -16.92 -5.07
N ILE A 63 0.41 -17.67 -4.69
CA ILE A 63 0.43 -19.13 -4.63
C ILE A 63 -0.76 -19.68 -5.40
N GLN A 64 -0.53 -20.68 -6.25
CA GLN A 64 -1.55 -21.31 -7.08
C GLN A 64 -1.43 -22.83 -7.02
N ASP A 65 -2.56 -23.52 -7.02
CA ASP A 65 -2.60 -24.97 -7.16
C ASP A 65 -2.27 -25.35 -8.61
N ILE A 66 -1.31 -26.27 -8.79
CA ILE A 66 -0.88 -26.78 -10.08
C ILE A 66 -1.26 -28.26 -10.27
N GLY A 67 -1.86 -28.90 -9.27
CA GLY A 67 -2.29 -30.30 -9.26
C GLY A 67 -1.14 -31.32 -9.22
N SER A 68 -0.04 -31.08 -9.93
CA SER A 68 1.14 -31.96 -10.00
C SER A 68 2.44 -31.18 -10.21
N LEU A 69 3.56 -31.68 -9.66
CA LEU A 69 4.89 -31.13 -9.91
C LEU A 69 5.36 -31.36 -11.35
N GLN A 70 4.72 -32.28 -12.07
CA GLN A 70 4.96 -32.55 -13.48
C GLN A 70 3.88 -31.89 -14.37
N ALA A 71 3.09 -30.96 -13.84
CA ALA A 71 2.09 -30.25 -14.62
C ALA A 71 2.77 -29.47 -15.76
N THR A 72 2.38 -29.78 -17.00
CA THR A 72 2.82 -29.09 -18.21
C THR A 72 1.79 -28.08 -18.72
N THR A 73 0.63 -28.01 -18.05
CA THR A 73 -0.42 -27.04 -18.35
C THR A 73 -0.32 -25.90 -17.34
N PRO A 74 -0.14 -24.64 -17.78
CA PRO A 74 -0.11 -23.50 -16.88
C PRO A 74 -1.40 -23.41 -16.04
N PRO A 75 -1.32 -23.09 -14.74
CA PRO A 75 -2.52 -22.89 -13.93
C PRO A 75 -3.23 -21.60 -14.34
N ASP A 76 -4.55 -21.56 -14.07
CA ASP A 76 -5.40 -20.42 -14.37
C ASP A 76 -4.84 -19.14 -13.69
N PRO A 77 -4.39 -18.13 -14.45
CA PRO A 77 -3.75 -16.93 -13.91
C PRO A 77 -4.70 -16.05 -13.08
N THR A 78 -5.97 -16.43 -12.97
CA THR A 78 -7.01 -15.72 -12.22
C THR A 78 -7.35 -16.36 -10.88
N LYS A 79 -6.88 -17.60 -10.62
CA LYS A 79 -7.16 -18.35 -9.39
C LYS A 79 -5.91 -18.45 -8.53
N PHE A 80 -5.99 -17.86 -7.34
CA PHE A 80 -4.93 -17.91 -6.33
C PHE A 80 -5.41 -18.63 -5.08
N ALA A 81 -4.60 -19.55 -4.58
CA ALA A 81 -4.76 -20.11 -3.24
C ALA A 81 -4.31 -19.08 -2.18
N PHE A 82 -3.37 -18.19 -2.55
CA PHE A 82 -2.91 -17.09 -1.71
C PHE A 82 -2.36 -15.93 -2.57
N PHE A 83 -2.62 -14.69 -2.14
CA PHE A 83 -2.03 -13.48 -2.71
C PHE A 83 -1.75 -12.50 -1.57
N LYS A 84 -0.53 -11.96 -1.49
CA LYS A 84 -0.18 -10.94 -0.49
C LYS A 84 0.91 -10.00 -0.97
N GLY A 85 0.69 -8.70 -0.73
CA GLY A 85 1.75 -7.70 -0.73
C GLY A 85 2.53 -7.72 0.58
N ILE A 86 3.86 -7.61 0.48
CA ILE A 86 4.75 -7.48 1.63
C ILE A 86 5.06 -5.99 1.79
N ASP A 87 4.41 -5.39 2.79
CA ASP A 87 4.26 -3.94 2.90
C ASP A 87 5.30 -3.31 3.86
N ASP A 88 6.13 -4.14 4.49
CA ASP A 88 7.21 -3.74 5.38
C ASP A 88 8.59 -3.82 4.71
N ALA A 89 9.59 -3.23 5.37
CA ALA A 89 10.98 -3.22 4.88
C ALA A 89 11.72 -4.57 5.08
N GLY A 90 11.01 -5.60 5.55
CA GLY A 90 11.57 -6.88 5.94
C GLY A 90 12.71 -6.72 6.94
N ASN A 91 13.83 -7.39 6.66
CA ASN A 91 15.03 -7.29 7.49
C ASN A 91 15.94 -6.08 7.16
N GLY A 92 15.53 -5.20 6.24
CA GLY A 92 16.35 -4.08 5.76
C GLY A 92 17.57 -4.49 4.92
N ARG A 93 17.66 -5.76 4.51
CA ARG A 93 18.71 -6.33 3.64
C ARG A 93 18.09 -7.12 2.47
N GLY A 94 16.90 -6.72 2.05
CA GLY A 94 16.17 -7.30 0.93
C GLY A 94 15.46 -8.63 1.21
N LEU A 95 15.48 -9.17 2.43
CA LEU A 95 14.67 -10.34 2.78
C LEU A 95 13.29 -9.89 3.27
N LEU A 96 12.26 -10.28 2.51
CA LEU A 96 10.86 -9.98 2.74
C LEU A 96 10.10 -11.26 3.10
N GLN A 97 9.06 -11.15 3.93
CA GLN A 97 8.26 -12.32 4.35
C GLN A 97 6.75 -12.08 4.25
N ALA A 98 6.03 -13.09 3.76
CA ALA A 98 4.58 -13.17 3.80
C ALA A 98 4.15 -14.41 4.59
N VAL A 99 3.32 -14.22 5.62
CA VAL A 99 2.72 -15.34 6.36
C VAL A 99 1.45 -15.82 5.64
N VAL A 100 1.42 -17.10 5.27
CA VAL A 100 0.22 -17.79 4.78
C VAL A 100 -0.55 -18.31 6.00
N GLN A 101 -1.38 -17.44 6.56
CA GLN A 101 -2.08 -17.73 7.82
C GLN A 101 -3.14 -18.83 7.61
N GLY A 102 -3.08 -19.88 8.42
CA GLY A 102 -3.96 -21.05 8.29
C GLY A 102 -3.49 -22.07 7.25
N GLY A 103 -2.37 -21.81 6.56
CA GLY A 103 -1.80 -22.72 5.58
C GLY A 103 -2.65 -22.86 4.31
N LEU A 104 -2.43 -23.96 3.59
CA LEU A 104 -3.16 -24.33 2.38
C LEU A 104 -3.71 -25.76 2.52
N PRO A 105 -4.82 -26.09 1.86
CA PRO A 105 -5.31 -27.47 1.78
C PRO A 105 -4.26 -28.43 1.19
N PRO A 106 -4.44 -29.76 1.31
CA PRO A 106 -3.58 -30.71 0.63
C PRO A 106 -3.59 -30.51 -0.90
N GLY A 107 -2.41 -30.34 -1.49
CA GLY A 107 -2.27 -30.09 -2.93
C GLY A 107 -0.82 -29.86 -3.34
N VAL A 108 -0.60 -29.67 -4.64
CA VAL A 108 0.70 -29.25 -5.17
C VAL A 108 0.58 -27.80 -5.60
N TYR A 109 1.40 -26.94 -5.02
CA TYR A 109 1.31 -25.51 -5.25
C TYR A 109 2.59 -24.96 -5.88
N ARG A 110 2.44 -23.96 -6.74
CA ARG A 110 3.54 -23.08 -7.15
C ARG A 110 3.45 -21.77 -6.39
N THR A 111 4.60 -21.25 -5.99
CA THR A 111 4.74 -19.90 -5.43
C THR A 111 5.53 -19.07 -6.44
N ALA A 112 5.08 -17.86 -6.75
CA ALA A 112 5.74 -17.01 -7.73
C ALA A 112 5.85 -15.55 -7.27
N ASN A 113 6.91 -14.88 -7.73
CA ASN A 113 7.08 -13.44 -7.66
C ASN A 113 6.72 -12.76 -9.01
N LYS A 114 6.71 -11.42 -9.06
CA LYS A 114 6.35 -10.65 -10.28
C LYS A 114 7.22 -11.02 -11.49
N ALA A 115 8.52 -11.23 -11.32
CA ALA A 115 9.44 -11.53 -12.43
C ALA A 115 9.20 -12.94 -13.00
N GLU A 116 8.98 -13.93 -12.14
CA GLU A 116 8.61 -15.29 -12.55
C GLU A 116 7.26 -15.29 -13.28
N THR A 117 6.28 -14.55 -12.75
CA THR A 117 4.96 -14.40 -13.40
C THR A 117 5.06 -13.76 -14.79
N ALA A 118 6.00 -12.83 -14.99
CA ALA A 118 6.24 -12.22 -16.29
C ALA A 118 6.84 -13.22 -17.29
N GLY A 119 7.77 -14.06 -16.82
CA GLY A 119 8.34 -15.16 -17.60
C GLY A 119 7.27 -16.14 -18.08
N ASP A 120 6.41 -16.60 -17.16
CA ASP A 120 5.29 -17.49 -17.47
C ASP A 120 4.35 -16.87 -18.51
N PHE A 121 4.05 -15.57 -18.38
CA PHE A 121 3.21 -14.87 -19.34
C PHE A 121 3.85 -14.82 -20.73
N LEU A 122 5.15 -14.56 -20.83
CA LEU A 122 5.86 -14.51 -22.11
C LEU A 122 5.97 -15.88 -22.78
N GLU A 123 6.12 -16.95 -21.99
CA GLU A 123 6.07 -18.33 -22.48
C GLU A 123 4.66 -18.66 -23.01
N TRP A 124 3.62 -18.38 -22.21
CA TRP A 124 2.23 -18.53 -22.65
C TRP A 124 1.94 -17.75 -23.93
N LEU A 125 2.41 -16.50 -24.03
CA LEU A 125 2.27 -15.65 -25.21
C LEU A 125 2.96 -16.27 -26.44
N GLY A 126 4.07 -16.99 -26.25
CA GLY A 126 4.74 -17.74 -27.31
C GLY A 126 3.95 -18.96 -27.82
N THR A 127 3.06 -19.51 -26.99
CA THR A 127 2.19 -20.66 -27.33
C THR A 127 0.77 -20.26 -27.74
N ALA A 128 0.39 -19.00 -27.52
CA ALA A 128 -0.92 -18.49 -27.88
C ALA A 128 -1.18 -18.67 -29.39
N ALA A 129 -2.41 -19.06 -29.75
CA ALA A 129 -2.75 -19.30 -31.14
C ALA A 129 -2.51 -18.03 -31.99
N ALA A 130 -1.98 -18.20 -33.19
CA ALA A 130 -1.64 -17.08 -34.09
C ALA A 130 -2.84 -16.18 -34.45
N ALA A 131 -4.06 -16.70 -34.31
CA ALA A 131 -5.30 -15.94 -34.53
C ALA A 131 -5.72 -15.08 -33.33
N THR A 132 -5.13 -15.28 -32.14
CA THR A 132 -5.53 -14.59 -30.91
C THR A 132 -5.07 -13.13 -30.93
N LEU A 133 -5.98 -12.22 -30.60
CA LEU A 133 -5.69 -10.81 -30.37
C LEU A 133 -5.37 -10.61 -28.90
N ILE A 134 -4.23 -9.96 -28.62
CA ILE A 134 -3.81 -9.62 -27.26
C ILE A 134 -3.94 -8.12 -27.09
N VAL A 135 -4.85 -7.68 -26.24
CA VAL A 135 -5.05 -6.27 -25.90
C VAL A 135 -4.29 -5.99 -24.62
N TYR A 136 -3.34 -5.06 -24.66
CA TYR A 136 -2.72 -4.51 -23.46
C TYR A 136 -3.38 -3.16 -23.17
N SER A 137 -3.70 -2.90 -21.90
CA SER A 137 -4.28 -1.63 -21.48
C SER A 137 -3.66 -1.14 -20.19
N ASP A 138 -3.48 0.18 -20.09
CA ASP A 138 -2.96 0.83 -18.90
C ASP A 138 -3.59 2.23 -18.68
N GLY A 139 -3.42 2.76 -17.48
CA GLY A 139 -3.81 4.10 -17.08
C GLY A 139 -2.66 4.80 -16.36
N SER A 140 -2.54 6.12 -16.56
CA SER A 140 -1.47 6.90 -15.96
C SER A 140 -1.98 8.22 -15.41
N GLN A 141 -1.21 8.82 -14.50
CA GLN A 141 -1.44 10.16 -13.99
C GLN A 141 -0.13 10.96 -13.94
N LEU A 142 -0.19 12.22 -14.37
CA LEU A 142 0.90 13.18 -14.22
C LEU A 142 0.83 13.91 -12.86
N PRO A 143 1.93 14.51 -12.38
CA PRO A 143 1.97 15.22 -11.10
C PRO A 143 0.96 16.37 -10.95
N ASN A 144 0.48 16.93 -12.06
CA ASN A 144 -0.56 17.95 -12.07
C ASN A 144 -1.99 17.38 -11.94
N GLY A 145 -2.14 16.06 -11.76
CA GLY A 145 -3.41 15.36 -11.65
C GLY A 145 -4.05 14.96 -12.99
N ALA A 146 -3.40 15.24 -14.12
CA ALA A 146 -3.88 14.83 -15.44
C ALA A 146 -3.87 13.30 -15.58
N VAL A 147 -5.04 12.72 -15.86
CA VAL A 147 -5.23 11.27 -16.00
C VAL A 147 -5.51 10.88 -17.44
N GLY A 148 -4.82 9.86 -17.95
CA GLY A 148 -4.93 9.37 -19.32
C GLY A 148 -4.89 7.85 -19.39
N PHE A 149 -5.49 7.30 -20.45
CA PHE A 149 -5.51 5.87 -20.73
C PHE A 149 -4.73 5.54 -22.00
N GLY A 150 -4.24 4.31 -22.08
CA GLY A 150 -3.56 3.78 -23.26
C GLY A 150 -3.95 2.32 -23.51
N PHE A 151 -3.96 1.92 -24.77
CA PHE A 151 -4.10 0.52 -25.15
C PHE A 151 -3.30 0.20 -26.43
N ALA A 152 -2.84 -1.04 -26.52
CA ALA A 152 -2.21 -1.60 -27.72
C ALA A 152 -2.80 -2.99 -28.00
N VAL A 153 -3.20 -3.24 -29.26
CA VAL A 153 -3.73 -4.52 -29.72
C VAL A 153 -2.66 -5.21 -30.56
N HIS A 154 -2.25 -6.40 -30.12
CA HIS A 154 -1.20 -7.19 -30.73
C HIS A 154 -1.73 -8.49 -31.33
N ARG A 155 -1.03 -8.98 -32.35
CA ARG A 155 -1.12 -10.37 -32.85
C ARG A 155 0.28 -10.82 -33.23
N ASP A 156 0.65 -12.06 -32.90
CA ASP A 156 1.98 -12.61 -33.20
C ASP A 156 3.13 -11.68 -32.79
N LYS A 157 3.01 -11.05 -31.60
CA LYS A 157 3.98 -10.09 -31.03
C LYS A 157 4.16 -8.79 -31.84
N GLN A 158 3.27 -8.51 -32.80
CA GLN A 158 3.26 -7.27 -33.57
C GLN A 158 2.09 -6.40 -33.13
N SER A 159 2.36 -5.11 -32.88
CA SER A 159 1.34 -4.11 -32.61
C SER A 159 0.56 -3.82 -33.90
N LEU A 160 -0.78 -3.99 -33.84
CA LEU A 160 -1.69 -3.80 -34.97
C LEU A 160 -2.40 -2.46 -34.89
N VAL A 161 -2.96 -2.14 -33.73
CA VAL A 161 -3.69 -0.90 -33.46
C VAL A 161 -3.39 -0.45 -32.04
N GLN A 162 -3.17 0.84 -31.89
CA GLN A 162 -2.95 1.48 -30.61
C GLN A 162 -3.85 2.70 -30.46
N GLY A 163 -4.08 3.13 -29.23
CA GLY A 163 -4.82 4.33 -28.93
C GLY A 163 -4.53 4.84 -27.53
N SER A 164 -4.75 6.14 -27.34
CA SER A 164 -4.66 6.79 -26.04
C SER A 164 -5.57 8.00 -26.00
N GLY A 165 -5.92 8.42 -24.80
CA GLY A 165 -6.78 9.58 -24.60
C GLY A 165 -6.67 10.16 -23.20
N ARG A 166 -7.07 11.42 -23.10
CA ARG A 166 -7.19 12.13 -21.84
C ARG A 166 -8.58 11.89 -21.24
N LEU A 167 -8.65 11.66 -19.94
CA LEU A 167 -9.90 11.72 -19.20
C LEU A 167 -10.09 13.08 -18.53
N GLY A 168 -11.34 13.41 -18.21
CA GLY A 168 -11.65 14.46 -17.24
C GLY A 168 -11.12 14.12 -15.84
N PRO A 169 -11.47 14.90 -14.81
CA PRO A 169 -10.95 14.70 -13.46
C PRO A 169 -11.34 13.32 -12.92
N SER A 170 -10.37 12.40 -12.89
CA SER A 170 -10.61 10.98 -12.63
C SER A 170 -9.47 10.41 -11.79
N GLU A 171 -9.59 9.15 -11.39
CA GLU A 171 -8.50 8.37 -10.81
C GLU A 171 -7.93 7.43 -11.88
N VAL A 172 -6.70 6.95 -11.71
CA VAL A 172 -6.07 6.06 -12.70
C VAL A 172 -6.84 4.76 -12.89
N PHE A 173 -7.49 4.26 -11.84
CA PHE A 173 -8.41 3.13 -11.94
C PHE A 173 -9.50 3.33 -13.00
N ASP A 174 -9.99 4.58 -13.19
CA ASP A 174 -10.97 4.92 -14.22
C ASP A 174 -10.33 4.93 -15.62
N ALA A 175 -9.07 5.37 -15.72
CA ALA A 175 -8.29 5.34 -16.95
C ALA A 175 -8.00 3.92 -17.41
N GLU A 176 -7.55 3.04 -16.53
CA GLU A 176 -7.30 1.64 -16.89
C GLU A 176 -8.57 0.92 -17.33
N ALA A 177 -9.70 1.14 -16.64
CA ALA A 177 -10.99 0.62 -17.07
C ALA A 177 -11.36 1.14 -18.47
N THR A 178 -11.04 2.41 -18.75
CA THR A 178 -11.24 3.02 -20.07
C THR A 178 -10.30 2.43 -21.13
N GLY A 179 -9.02 2.23 -20.81
CA GLY A 179 -8.05 1.59 -21.70
C GLY A 179 -8.48 0.17 -22.07
N ALA A 180 -8.95 -0.62 -21.10
CA ALA A 180 -9.42 -1.98 -21.34
C ALA A 180 -10.63 -2.04 -22.28
N ILE A 181 -11.64 -1.17 -22.07
CA ILE A 181 -12.83 -1.14 -22.93
C ILE A 181 -12.53 -0.58 -24.33
N GLU A 182 -11.71 0.46 -24.44
CA GLU A 182 -11.34 1.00 -25.76
C GLU A 182 -10.44 0.04 -26.53
N GLY A 183 -9.53 -0.66 -25.83
CA GLY A 183 -8.71 -1.72 -26.41
C GLY A 183 -9.52 -2.91 -26.88
N LEU A 184 -10.49 -3.37 -26.09
CA LEU A 184 -11.43 -4.42 -26.52
C LEU A 184 -12.21 -3.99 -27.76
N ARG A 185 -12.78 -2.77 -27.77
CA ARG A 185 -13.48 -2.22 -28.93
C ARG A 185 -12.59 -2.15 -30.17
N ALA A 186 -11.32 -1.77 -30.01
CA ALA A 186 -10.35 -1.75 -31.10
C ALA A 186 -10.07 -3.15 -31.63
N ALA A 187 -9.87 -4.13 -30.75
CA ALA A 187 -9.69 -5.53 -31.14
C ALA A 187 -10.91 -6.10 -31.88
N LEU A 188 -12.12 -5.81 -31.41
CA LEU A 188 -13.36 -6.25 -32.06
C LEU A 188 -13.58 -5.60 -33.44
N ARG A 189 -13.00 -4.41 -33.70
CA ARG A 189 -13.00 -3.80 -35.05
C ARG A 189 -11.99 -4.45 -36.00
N LEU A 190 -10.94 -5.08 -35.47
CA LEU A 190 -9.90 -5.77 -36.25
C LEU A 190 -10.24 -7.24 -36.55
N GLY A 191 -10.96 -7.89 -35.64
CA GLY A 191 -11.25 -9.32 -35.72
C GLY A 191 -12.46 -9.66 -36.58
N ASP A 192 -12.42 -10.82 -37.23
CA ASP A 192 -13.63 -11.56 -37.56
C ASP A 192 -14.18 -12.18 -36.25
N THR A 193 -15.50 -12.42 -36.19
CA THR A 193 -16.28 -12.91 -35.03
C THR A 193 -15.74 -14.19 -34.35
N ARG A 194 -14.72 -14.83 -34.92
CA ARG A 194 -14.09 -16.07 -34.42
C ARG A 194 -12.77 -15.86 -33.68
N SER A 195 -12.14 -14.70 -33.76
CA SER A 195 -10.83 -14.47 -33.13
C SER A 195 -10.97 -14.49 -31.60
N ALA A 196 -10.14 -15.26 -30.91
CA ALA A 196 -10.02 -15.15 -29.46
C ALA A 196 -9.40 -13.81 -29.10
N VAL A 197 -9.92 -13.14 -28.06
CA VAL A 197 -9.38 -11.88 -27.55
C VAL A 197 -8.96 -12.09 -26.10
N VAL A 198 -7.73 -11.71 -25.78
CA VAL A 198 -7.24 -11.69 -24.40
C VAL A 198 -6.92 -10.25 -24.02
N VAL A 199 -7.59 -9.73 -23.01
CA VAL A 199 -7.36 -8.38 -22.48
C VAL A 199 -6.46 -8.49 -21.25
N CYS A 200 -5.29 -7.90 -21.36
CA CYS A 200 -4.21 -7.85 -20.38
C CYS A 200 -4.20 -6.49 -19.69
N THR A 201 -4.24 -6.51 -18.36
CA THR A 201 -4.07 -5.33 -17.50
C THR A 201 -3.20 -5.72 -16.31
N ASP A 202 -2.38 -4.79 -15.82
CA ASP A 202 -1.55 -5.02 -14.66
C ASP A 202 -2.18 -4.65 -13.32
N ASN A 203 -3.42 -4.16 -13.35
CA ASN A 203 -4.20 -3.91 -12.16
C ASN A 203 -5.18 -5.04 -11.89
N LEU A 204 -4.93 -5.74 -10.79
CA LEU A 204 -5.74 -6.89 -10.38
C LEU A 204 -7.18 -6.48 -10.03
N ALA A 205 -7.40 -5.27 -9.50
CA ALA A 205 -8.73 -4.77 -9.17
C ALA A 205 -9.54 -4.49 -10.45
N VAL A 206 -8.92 -3.87 -11.47
CA VAL A 206 -9.55 -3.67 -12.78
C VAL A 206 -9.82 -5.02 -13.44
N ALA A 207 -8.85 -5.94 -13.45
CA ALA A 207 -9.05 -7.30 -13.98
C ALA A 207 -10.25 -8.01 -13.32
N SER A 208 -10.38 -7.87 -12.00
CA SER A 208 -11.50 -8.45 -11.24
C SER A 208 -12.84 -7.81 -11.61
N CYS A 209 -12.86 -6.49 -11.80
CA CYS A 209 -14.06 -5.76 -12.23
C CYS A 209 -14.47 -6.12 -13.65
N LEU A 210 -13.52 -6.25 -14.58
CA LEU A 210 -13.76 -6.65 -15.97
C LEU A 210 -14.36 -8.07 -16.06
N ARG A 211 -14.04 -8.96 -15.09
CA ARG A 211 -14.55 -10.35 -15.04
C ARG A 211 -15.95 -10.50 -14.43
N GLY A 212 -16.52 -9.47 -13.80
CA GLY A 212 -17.91 -9.53 -13.32
C GLY A 212 -18.23 -8.87 -11.98
N ASN A 213 -17.27 -8.25 -11.29
CA ASN A 213 -17.54 -7.52 -10.05
C ASN A 213 -17.31 -6.01 -10.22
N PRO A 214 -18.19 -5.29 -10.93
CA PRO A 214 -17.96 -3.90 -11.28
C PRO A 214 -17.93 -3.00 -10.03
N ALA A 215 -16.91 -2.16 -9.93
CA ALA A 215 -16.81 -1.16 -8.87
C ALA A 215 -17.86 -0.04 -9.02
N ASP A 216 -18.11 0.70 -7.93
CA ASP A 216 -18.97 1.90 -7.94
C ASP A 216 -18.47 2.97 -8.94
N SER A 217 -17.15 3.14 -9.05
CA SER A 217 -16.55 4.07 -10.01
C SER A 217 -16.30 3.34 -11.32
N SER A 218 -16.47 4.03 -12.44
CA SER A 218 -16.34 3.43 -13.78
C SER A 218 -17.27 2.23 -14.01
N GLN A 219 -18.37 2.13 -13.27
CA GLN A 219 -19.34 1.03 -13.38
C GLN A 219 -19.85 0.88 -14.82
N ASP A 220 -20.13 2.00 -15.50
CA ASP A 220 -20.59 1.98 -16.90
C ASP A 220 -19.53 1.38 -17.85
N LYS A 221 -18.23 1.59 -17.58
CA LYS A 221 -17.14 1.03 -18.38
C LYS A 221 -17.05 -0.49 -18.18
N PHE A 222 -17.10 -0.95 -16.94
CA PHE A 222 -17.05 -2.38 -16.63
C PHE A 222 -18.27 -3.12 -17.18
N THR A 223 -19.48 -2.59 -16.99
CA THR A 223 -20.69 -3.22 -17.53
C THR A 223 -20.66 -3.29 -19.05
N LYS A 224 -20.29 -2.20 -19.74
CA LYS A 224 -20.12 -2.21 -21.21
C LYS A 224 -19.04 -3.19 -21.67
N PHE A 225 -17.94 -3.31 -20.93
CA PHE A 225 -16.91 -4.31 -21.21
C PHE A 225 -17.47 -5.73 -21.11
N GLN A 226 -18.16 -6.04 -20.03
CA GLN A 226 -18.76 -7.36 -19.80
C GLN A 226 -19.81 -7.68 -20.87
N GLU A 227 -20.63 -6.71 -21.27
CA GLU A 227 -21.60 -6.84 -22.36
C GLU A 227 -20.91 -7.16 -23.70
N LEU A 228 -19.85 -6.44 -24.06
CA LEU A 228 -19.07 -6.72 -25.27
C LEU A 228 -18.37 -8.08 -25.22
N ALA A 229 -17.77 -8.41 -24.08
CA ALA A 229 -17.10 -9.69 -23.86
C ALA A 229 -18.08 -10.86 -24.00
N THR A 230 -19.27 -10.73 -23.42
CA THR A 230 -20.35 -11.72 -23.50
C THR A 230 -20.90 -11.84 -24.92
N SER A 231 -21.10 -10.71 -25.60
CA SER A 231 -21.62 -10.69 -26.97
C SER A 231 -20.66 -11.33 -27.98
N HIS A 232 -19.36 -11.17 -27.78
CA HIS A 232 -18.33 -11.81 -28.60
C HIS A 232 -18.12 -13.30 -28.24
N GLY A 233 -18.27 -13.66 -26.97
CA GLY A 233 -18.24 -15.04 -26.48
C GLY A 233 -16.85 -15.67 -26.33
N ASN A 234 -15.80 -15.07 -26.90
CA ASN A 234 -14.41 -15.56 -26.81
C ASN A 234 -13.44 -14.47 -26.34
N VAL A 235 -13.79 -13.79 -25.25
CA VAL A 235 -12.96 -12.77 -24.59
C VAL A 235 -12.53 -13.26 -23.23
N GLN A 236 -11.23 -13.23 -22.96
CA GLN A 236 -10.64 -13.54 -21.66
C GLN A 236 -9.94 -12.31 -21.09
N VAL A 237 -9.93 -12.21 -19.76
CA VAL A 237 -9.20 -11.15 -19.05
C VAL A 237 -8.03 -11.79 -18.31
N HIS A 238 -6.81 -11.39 -18.63
CA HIS A 238 -5.59 -11.83 -17.96
C HIS A 238 -5.00 -10.68 -17.15
N TRP A 239 -4.68 -10.97 -15.89
CA TRP A 239 -3.84 -10.06 -15.13
C TRP A 239 -2.38 -10.37 -15.47
N ILE A 240 -1.58 -9.32 -15.67
CA ILE A 240 -0.13 -9.44 -15.91
C ILE A 240 0.65 -8.60 -14.89
N PRO A 241 1.89 -8.96 -14.55
CA PRO A 241 2.69 -8.12 -13.68
C PRO A 241 3.09 -6.82 -14.40
N GLY A 242 2.90 -5.68 -13.74
CA GLY A 242 3.35 -4.37 -14.22
C GLY A 242 4.86 -4.17 -14.00
N HIS A 243 5.49 -3.36 -14.85
CA HIS A 243 6.91 -2.98 -14.82
C HIS A 243 7.89 -4.16 -14.84
N THR A 244 7.55 -5.21 -15.59
CA THR A 244 8.40 -6.40 -15.76
C THR A 244 8.87 -6.59 -17.20
N ASN A 245 8.94 -5.52 -18.00
CA ASN A 245 9.40 -5.52 -19.39
C ASN A 245 8.57 -6.42 -20.33
N ILE A 246 7.27 -6.57 -20.06
CA ILE A 246 6.36 -7.21 -21.02
C ILE A 246 6.10 -6.20 -22.14
N PRO A 247 6.58 -6.43 -23.38
CA PRO A 247 6.65 -5.36 -24.39
C PRO A 247 5.32 -4.66 -24.66
N GLY A 248 4.21 -5.40 -24.76
CA GLY A 248 2.89 -4.82 -24.97
C GLY A 248 2.35 -4.03 -23.77
N ASN A 249 2.72 -4.40 -22.54
CA ASN A 249 2.34 -3.64 -21.34
C ASN A 249 3.12 -2.33 -21.26
N GLU A 250 4.43 -2.36 -21.54
CA GLU A 250 5.26 -1.14 -21.58
C GLU A 250 4.79 -0.18 -22.70
N GLU A 251 4.32 -0.72 -23.83
CA GLU A 251 3.70 0.09 -24.89
C GLU A 251 2.39 0.73 -24.41
N ALA A 252 1.52 -0.02 -23.73
CA ALA A 252 0.28 0.52 -23.16
C ALA A 252 0.54 1.60 -22.10
N ASP A 253 1.55 1.42 -21.23
CA ASP A 253 1.99 2.43 -20.25
C ASP A 253 2.53 3.70 -20.92
N GLY A 254 3.37 3.54 -21.95
CA GLY A 254 3.84 4.67 -22.75
C GLY A 254 2.68 5.44 -23.41
N LEU A 255 1.69 4.72 -23.92
CA LEU A 255 0.47 5.30 -24.50
C LEU A 255 -0.40 5.98 -23.44
N ALA A 256 -0.54 5.42 -22.25
CA ALA A 256 -1.30 6.03 -21.16
C ALA A 256 -0.66 7.36 -20.71
N LYS A 257 0.67 7.39 -20.58
CA LYS A 257 1.44 8.62 -20.33
C LYS A 257 1.26 9.65 -21.43
N ALA A 258 1.27 9.22 -22.70
CA ALA A 258 0.96 10.09 -23.82
C ALA A 258 -0.49 10.61 -23.79
N GLY A 259 -1.45 9.78 -23.35
CA GLY A 259 -2.84 10.14 -23.13
C GLY A 259 -3.01 11.25 -22.10
N CYS A 260 -2.20 11.26 -21.04
CA CYS A 260 -2.21 12.35 -20.05
C CYS A 260 -1.85 13.72 -20.65
N LEU A 261 -1.06 13.75 -21.72
CA LEU A 261 -0.62 14.97 -22.39
C LEU A 261 -1.62 15.48 -23.42
N GLN A 262 -2.65 14.70 -23.76
CA GLN A 262 -3.69 15.13 -24.70
C GLN A 262 -4.62 16.17 -24.07
N PRO A 263 -5.34 16.97 -24.89
CA PRO A 263 -6.35 17.90 -24.40
C PRO A 263 -7.45 17.17 -23.64
N GLU A 264 -7.90 17.77 -22.53
CA GLU A 264 -9.05 17.25 -21.79
C GLU A 264 -10.30 17.27 -22.66
N PRO A 265 -11.12 16.20 -22.68
CA PRO A 265 -12.33 16.17 -23.46
C PRO A 265 -13.28 17.31 -23.04
N PRO A 266 -13.92 18.00 -24.00
CA PRO A 266 -14.95 18.99 -23.68
C PRO A 266 -16.06 18.36 -22.84
N GLU A 267 -16.54 19.08 -21.82
CA GLU A 267 -17.63 18.64 -20.93
C GLU A 267 -17.33 17.37 -20.11
N ALA A 268 -16.05 17.03 -19.92
CA ALA A 268 -15.68 15.86 -19.13
C ALA A 268 -16.12 16.02 -17.65
N MET A 269 -16.99 15.12 -17.20
CA MET A 269 -17.45 15.08 -15.82
C MET A 269 -16.42 14.37 -14.93
N PRO A 270 -16.25 14.81 -13.67
CA PRO A 270 -15.38 14.14 -12.74
C PRO A 270 -15.90 12.74 -12.38
N SER A 271 -15.00 11.78 -12.16
CA SER A 271 -15.40 10.44 -11.71
C SER A 271 -15.87 10.45 -10.25
N LEU A 272 -16.68 9.46 -9.89
CA LEU A 272 -17.14 9.29 -8.51
C LEU A 272 -15.96 9.06 -7.55
N ALA A 273 -14.95 8.29 -7.96
CA ALA A 273 -13.74 8.09 -7.18
C ALA A 273 -12.99 9.41 -6.92
N HIS A 274 -12.86 10.26 -7.96
CA HIS A 274 -12.23 11.57 -7.85
C HIS A 274 -12.96 12.47 -6.85
N LEU A 275 -14.29 12.55 -6.95
CA LEU A 275 -15.11 13.33 -6.01
C LEU A 275 -14.98 12.82 -4.57
N ARG A 276 -15.00 11.50 -4.37
CA ARG A 276 -14.80 10.87 -3.05
C ARG A 276 -13.41 11.17 -2.48
N ARG A 277 -12.35 11.14 -3.30
CA ARG A 277 -10.99 11.49 -2.89
C ARG A 277 -10.92 12.96 -2.46
N LEU A 278 -11.49 13.87 -3.26
CA LEU A 278 -11.51 15.30 -2.95
C LEU A 278 -12.23 15.58 -1.63
N ALA A 279 -13.40 14.98 -1.40
CA ALA A 279 -14.14 15.13 -0.15
C ALA A 279 -13.33 14.67 1.09
N ARG A 280 -12.63 13.52 0.98
CA ARG A 280 -11.74 13.03 2.05
C ARG A 280 -10.53 13.95 2.25
N GLN A 281 -9.96 14.46 1.16
CA GLN A 281 -8.84 15.39 1.22
C GLN A 281 -9.22 16.70 1.91
N GLN A 282 -10.35 17.29 1.55
CA GLN A 282 -10.86 18.51 2.19
C GLN A 282 -11.01 18.36 3.70
N SER A 283 -11.53 17.23 4.17
CA SER A 283 -11.63 16.97 5.62
C SER A 283 -10.25 16.91 6.31
N ARG A 284 -9.26 16.25 5.69
CA ARG A 284 -7.88 16.20 6.21
C ARG A 284 -7.23 17.57 6.24
N ASP A 285 -7.39 18.34 5.16
CA ASP A 285 -6.76 19.66 5.03
C ASP A 285 -7.41 20.66 5.99
N ALA A 286 -8.74 20.61 6.13
CA ALA A 286 -9.47 21.39 7.13
C ALA A 286 -9.01 21.06 8.57
N PHE A 287 -8.82 19.77 8.89
CA PHE A 287 -8.32 19.36 10.20
C PHE A 287 -6.88 19.85 10.46
N LYS A 288 -6.00 19.76 9.46
CA LYS A 288 -4.63 20.28 9.54
C LYS A 288 -4.61 21.80 9.74
N ALA A 289 -5.43 22.53 8.98
CA ALA A 289 -5.57 23.97 9.09
C ALA A 289 -6.08 24.37 10.49
N TRP A 290 -7.15 23.74 10.96
CA TRP A 290 -7.69 23.94 12.30
C TRP A 290 -6.64 23.68 13.39
N TRP A 291 -5.96 22.54 13.34
CA TRP A 291 -4.95 22.18 14.34
C TRP A 291 -3.79 23.18 14.38
N SER A 292 -3.36 23.70 13.23
CA SER A 292 -2.27 24.68 13.16
C SER A 292 -2.59 25.98 13.93
N THR A 293 -3.86 26.36 14.00
CA THR A 293 -4.33 27.56 14.70
C THR A 293 -4.69 27.26 16.16
N GLU A 294 -5.47 26.19 16.37
CA GLU A 294 -6.17 25.90 17.63
C GLU A 294 -5.43 24.92 18.55
N ALA A 295 -4.28 24.36 18.14
CA ALA A 295 -3.52 23.43 18.97
C ALA A 295 -3.22 24.04 20.36
N PRO A 296 -3.49 23.32 21.47
CA PRO A 296 -3.16 23.80 22.80
C PRO A 296 -1.66 24.10 22.93
N GLY A 297 -1.30 25.12 23.73
CA GLY A 297 0.08 25.54 23.95
C GLY A 297 1.08 24.39 24.18
N PRO A 298 0.79 23.41 25.07
CA PRO A 298 1.66 22.25 25.26
C PRO A 298 1.93 21.47 23.98
N TYR A 299 0.91 21.24 23.15
CA TYR A 299 1.01 20.47 21.91
C TYR A 299 1.81 21.19 20.81
N LYS A 300 1.81 22.54 20.79
CA LYS A 300 2.58 23.31 19.80
C LYS A 300 4.08 22.99 19.85
N THR A 301 4.59 22.66 21.03
CA THR A 301 6.02 22.34 21.25
C THR A 301 6.41 20.90 20.93
N LEU A 302 5.43 20.00 20.75
CA LEU A 302 5.67 18.56 20.56
C LEU A 302 5.92 18.16 19.10
N ASN A 303 5.70 19.12 18.17
CA ASN A 303 5.81 18.90 16.73
C ASN A 303 5.01 17.67 16.26
N LEU A 304 3.83 17.45 16.83
CA LEU A 304 2.92 16.37 16.43
C LEU A 304 2.13 16.80 15.19
N GLU A 305 2.14 15.95 14.17
CA GLU A 305 1.39 16.20 12.94
C GLU A 305 -0.10 15.98 13.16
N ALA A 306 -0.91 16.93 12.70
CA ALA A 306 -2.35 16.76 12.65
C ALA A 306 -2.68 15.66 11.65
N THR A 307 -3.33 14.61 12.14
CA THR A 307 -3.74 13.48 11.32
C THR A 307 -5.16 13.04 11.69
N THR A 308 -5.95 12.70 10.67
CA THR A 308 -7.24 12.02 10.84
C THR A 308 -7.09 10.50 10.84
N SER A 309 -5.88 10.00 10.57
CA SER A 309 -5.53 8.57 10.65
C SER A 309 -5.27 8.16 12.10
N CYS A 310 -5.20 6.86 12.35
CA CYS A 310 -4.84 6.29 13.65
C CYS A 310 -3.32 6.42 13.91
N PRO A 311 -2.86 7.28 14.85
CA PRO A 311 -1.44 7.42 15.14
C PRO A 311 -0.86 6.15 15.79
N PRO A 312 0.43 5.83 15.58
CA PRO A 312 1.04 4.58 16.07
C PRO A 312 0.99 4.44 17.60
N GLU A 313 0.98 5.53 18.36
CA GLU A 313 0.82 5.49 19.81
C GLU A 313 -0.52 4.91 20.27
N LEU A 314 -1.57 4.89 19.43
CA LEU A 314 -2.85 4.27 19.78
C LEU A 314 -2.78 2.75 19.89
N ALA A 315 -1.70 2.13 19.38
CA ALA A 315 -1.43 0.70 19.58
C ALA A 315 -0.82 0.39 20.96
N LEU A 316 -0.45 1.40 21.75
CA LEU A 316 0.13 1.19 23.08
C LEU A 316 -0.89 0.60 24.07
N PRO A 317 -0.45 -0.19 25.05
CA PRO A 317 -1.30 -0.61 26.16
C PRO A 317 -1.95 0.61 26.84
N ARG A 318 -3.23 0.50 27.22
CA ARG A 318 -4.04 1.61 27.74
C ARG A 318 -3.36 2.40 28.87
N ALA A 319 -2.70 1.72 29.80
CA ALA A 319 -2.00 2.37 30.91
C ALA A 319 -0.83 3.23 30.44
N THR A 320 -0.05 2.72 29.49
CA THR A 320 1.08 3.41 28.86
C THR A 320 0.62 4.59 28.01
N LEU A 321 -0.41 4.38 27.18
CA LEU A 321 -1.02 5.43 26.36
C LEU A 321 -1.52 6.56 27.25
N HIS A 322 -2.20 6.25 28.35
CA HIS A 322 -2.64 7.26 29.30
C HIS A 322 -1.48 8.09 29.83
N SER A 323 -0.36 7.49 30.25
CA SER A 323 0.77 8.24 30.79
C SER A 323 1.41 9.16 29.75
N LEU A 324 1.49 8.72 28.49
CA LEU A 324 1.95 9.55 27.38
C LEU A 324 1.00 10.72 27.12
N LEU A 325 -0.31 10.47 26.99
CA LEU A 325 -1.29 11.53 26.76
C LEU A 325 -1.37 12.52 27.92
N ALA A 326 -1.22 12.05 29.16
CA ALA A 326 -1.12 12.90 30.34
C ALA A 326 0.11 13.81 30.24
N ALA A 327 1.29 13.27 29.90
CA ALA A 327 2.50 14.07 29.74
C ALA A 327 2.35 15.14 28.63
N ARG A 328 1.67 14.81 27.51
CA ARG A 328 1.43 15.74 26.40
C ARG A 328 0.42 16.85 26.75
N SER A 329 -0.70 16.47 27.35
CA SER A 329 -1.81 17.40 27.68
C SER A 329 -1.59 18.16 28.98
N ARG A 330 -0.67 17.69 29.82
CA ARG A 330 -0.53 18.09 31.23
C ARG A 330 -1.79 17.82 32.07
N HIS A 331 -2.68 16.97 31.57
CA HIS A 331 -3.88 16.51 32.28
C HIS A 331 -3.65 15.09 32.79
N GLY A 332 -3.22 14.98 34.03
CA GLY A 332 -2.93 13.72 34.70
C GLY A 332 -2.55 13.95 36.15
N ASP A 333 -1.95 12.93 36.75
CA ASP A 333 -1.49 12.96 38.14
C ASP A 333 -0.23 13.82 38.30
N PHE A 334 -0.41 15.14 38.21
CA PHE A 334 0.60 16.17 38.36
C PHE A 334 0.15 17.20 39.39
N ALA A 335 1.08 17.72 40.18
CA ALA A 335 0.76 18.63 41.27
C ALA A 335 -0.02 19.86 40.77
N ASP A 336 0.45 20.49 39.69
CA ASP A 336 -0.19 21.67 39.09
C ASP A 336 -1.62 21.38 38.60
N TYR A 337 -1.90 20.15 38.15
CA TYR A 337 -3.24 19.74 37.74
C TYR A 337 -4.16 19.63 38.97
N HIS A 338 -3.72 18.92 40.02
CA HIS A 338 -4.52 18.71 41.22
C HIS A 338 -4.80 20.01 41.98
N GLU A 339 -3.82 20.91 42.08
CA GLU A 339 -4.01 22.23 42.69
C GLU A 339 -4.98 23.10 41.89
N ARG A 340 -4.87 23.11 40.56
CA ARG A 340 -5.80 23.87 39.71
C ARG A 340 -7.26 23.42 39.84
N PHE A 341 -7.47 22.14 40.17
CA PHE A 341 -8.80 21.55 40.33
C PHE A 341 -9.22 21.30 41.80
N ASN A 342 -8.42 21.76 42.77
CA ASN A 342 -8.66 21.59 44.21
C ASN A 342 -8.92 20.13 44.64
N HIS A 343 -8.05 19.22 44.24
CA HIS A 343 -8.08 17.83 44.72
C HIS A 343 -7.31 17.71 46.04
N ASP A 344 -8.03 17.69 47.16
CA ASP A 344 -7.46 17.73 48.52
C ASP A 344 -6.72 16.45 48.94
N ASP A 345 -7.05 15.30 48.35
CA ASP A 345 -6.48 13.99 48.67
C ASP A 345 -5.31 13.58 47.76
N ALA A 346 -4.96 14.42 46.79
CA ALA A 346 -3.97 14.12 45.78
C ALA A 346 -2.54 14.13 46.32
N ARG A 347 -1.74 13.13 45.93
CA ARG A 347 -0.31 13.11 46.25
C ARG A 347 0.45 13.98 45.26
N LEU A 348 0.82 15.19 45.68
CA LEU A 348 1.55 16.15 44.86
C LEU A 348 3.02 15.79 44.61
N ASP A 349 3.60 14.93 45.45
CA ASP A 349 5.00 14.55 45.38
C ASP A 349 5.21 13.08 44.97
N CYS A 350 6.28 12.86 44.21
CA CYS A 350 6.81 11.54 43.92
C CYS A 350 7.48 10.95 45.18
N SER A 351 7.59 9.62 45.26
CA SER A 351 8.32 8.97 46.36
C SER A 351 9.81 9.35 46.44
N CYS A 352 10.34 10.02 45.41
CA CYS A 352 11.68 10.59 45.43
C CYS A 352 11.78 11.94 46.18
N GLY A 353 10.65 12.50 46.64
CA GLY A 353 10.54 13.77 47.36
C GLY A 353 10.52 15.01 46.46
N ARG A 354 10.25 14.85 45.16
CA ARG A 354 10.06 15.97 44.23
C ARG A 354 8.62 16.02 43.74
N ARG A 355 8.15 17.24 43.48
CA ARG A 355 6.85 17.55 42.91
C ARG A 355 6.60 16.80 41.60
N LYS A 356 5.40 16.24 41.44
CA LYS A 356 4.96 15.55 40.23
C LYS A 356 4.73 16.56 39.11
N ALA A 357 5.41 16.35 38.00
CA ALA A 357 5.31 17.16 36.78
C ALA A 357 5.44 16.26 35.54
N PRO A 358 4.94 16.69 34.37
CA PRO A 358 5.08 15.95 33.11
C PRO A 358 6.53 15.54 32.79
N GLU A 359 7.48 16.40 33.14
CA GLU A 359 8.91 16.22 32.90
C GLU A 359 9.61 15.43 34.01
N HIS A 360 8.93 15.15 35.14
CA HIS A 360 9.51 14.48 36.29
C HIS A 360 10.15 13.09 35.99
N PRO A 361 9.58 12.23 35.10
CA PRO A 361 10.21 10.97 34.74
C PRO A 361 11.67 11.10 34.28
N PHE A 362 12.02 12.20 33.61
CA PHE A 362 13.36 12.44 33.08
C PHE A 362 14.36 12.89 34.14
N TYR A 363 13.89 13.42 35.27
CA TYR A 363 14.72 13.99 36.34
C TYR A 363 14.68 13.21 37.66
N CYS A 364 13.86 12.17 37.75
CA CYS A 364 13.66 11.45 38.99
C CYS A 364 14.90 10.64 39.40
N ARG A 365 15.45 10.94 40.58
CA ARG A 365 16.63 10.26 41.12
C ARG A 365 16.45 8.75 41.36
N LYS A 366 15.20 8.29 41.49
CA LYS A 366 14.87 6.87 41.65
C LYS A 366 14.82 6.10 40.33
N VAL A 367 14.86 6.78 39.18
CA VAL A 367 15.07 6.12 37.88
C VAL A 367 16.54 5.67 37.80
N PRO A 368 16.82 4.38 37.53
CA PRO A 368 18.17 3.85 37.42
C PRO A 368 19.00 4.63 36.38
N PRO A 369 20.28 4.97 36.65
CA PRO A 369 21.11 5.74 35.73
C PRO A 369 21.16 5.16 34.31
N ARG A 370 21.18 3.83 34.16
CA ARG A 370 21.19 3.14 32.86
C ARG A 370 19.93 3.35 32.01
N LEU A 371 18.82 3.74 32.64
CA LEU A 371 17.52 3.96 31.99
C LEU A 371 17.25 5.45 31.77
N ARG A 372 18.10 6.36 32.30
CA ARG A 372 17.88 7.80 32.16
C ARG A 372 18.17 8.22 30.72
N MET A 373 17.20 8.90 30.13
CA MET A 373 17.37 9.47 28.80
C MET A 373 18.42 10.58 28.79
N ARG A 374 19.21 10.66 27.72
CA ARG A 374 20.15 11.75 27.51
C ARG A 374 19.39 13.03 27.14
N LEU A 375 19.64 14.11 27.86
CA LEU A 375 18.96 15.40 27.71
C LEU A 375 19.80 16.46 26.96
N ALA A 376 20.76 16.01 26.14
CA ALA A 376 21.61 16.88 25.35
C ALA A 376 21.11 16.96 23.89
N PRO A 377 21.30 18.09 23.18
CA PRO A 377 21.96 19.32 23.63
C PRO A 377 21.05 20.22 24.50
N SER A 378 19.73 20.08 24.38
CA SER A 378 18.73 20.84 25.14
C SER A 378 17.76 19.89 25.86
N PRO A 379 17.61 19.99 27.19
CA PRO A 379 16.66 19.17 27.92
C PRO A 379 15.22 19.36 27.46
N ALA A 380 14.82 20.59 27.11
CA ALA A 380 13.47 20.88 26.64
C ALA A 380 13.20 20.17 25.30
N GLU A 381 14.11 20.28 24.33
CA GLU A 381 13.96 19.64 23.02
C GLU A 381 13.94 18.12 23.13
N ALA A 382 14.84 17.54 23.94
CA ALA A 382 14.90 16.10 24.16
C ALA A 382 13.61 15.57 24.78
N ILE A 383 13.06 16.27 25.77
CA ILE A 383 11.79 15.90 26.42
C ILE A 383 10.62 16.06 25.45
N HIS A 384 10.52 17.19 24.75
CA HIS A 384 9.46 17.42 23.75
C HIS A 384 9.49 16.37 22.65
N HIS A 385 10.68 16.00 22.16
CA HIS A 385 10.83 14.90 21.21
C HIS A 385 10.36 13.57 21.81
N ALA A 386 10.81 13.24 23.02
CA ALA A 386 10.50 11.98 23.69
C ALA A 386 9.03 11.84 24.08
N VAL A 387 8.29 12.92 24.34
CA VAL A 387 6.83 12.85 24.55
C VAL A 387 6.05 13.15 23.26
N GLY A 388 6.71 13.65 22.21
CA GLY A 388 6.16 13.93 20.88
C GLY A 388 6.36 12.78 19.91
N LYS A 389 7.05 13.04 18.77
CA LYS A 389 7.30 12.04 17.71
C LYS A 389 8.15 10.84 18.19
N GLY A 390 9.02 11.04 19.18
CA GLY A 390 9.92 10.03 19.76
C GLY A 390 9.32 9.24 20.93
N PHE A 391 7.99 9.14 21.03
CA PHE A 391 7.28 8.57 22.19
C PHE A 391 7.77 7.18 22.65
N LYS A 392 8.34 6.38 21.76
CA LYS A 392 8.89 5.06 22.09
C LYS A 392 9.95 5.14 23.21
N ALA A 393 10.83 6.14 23.18
CA ALA A 393 11.86 6.31 24.20
C ALA A 393 11.26 6.64 25.58
N PHE A 394 10.22 7.47 25.62
CA PHE A 394 9.47 7.73 26.85
C PHE A 394 8.78 6.47 27.37
N VAL A 395 8.15 5.70 26.48
CA VAL A 395 7.46 4.45 26.82
C VAL A 395 8.44 3.42 27.38
N GLU A 396 9.57 3.21 26.71
CA GLU A 396 10.63 2.29 27.14
C GLU A 396 11.17 2.68 28.52
N MET A 397 11.61 3.92 28.68
CA MET A 397 12.13 4.43 29.95
C MET A 397 11.13 4.25 31.10
N THR A 398 9.87 4.67 30.90
CA THR A 398 8.85 4.64 31.96
C THR A 398 8.36 3.23 32.28
N SER A 399 8.35 2.33 31.29
CA SER A 399 7.97 0.93 31.47
C SER A 399 9.09 0.14 32.16
N GLU A 400 10.33 0.24 31.69
CA GLU A 400 11.47 -0.50 32.26
C GLU A 400 11.81 -0.07 33.68
N SER A 401 11.64 1.22 33.99
CA SER A 401 11.82 1.71 35.36
C SER A 401 10.59 1.45 36.25
N SER A 402 9.50 0.91 35.70
CA SER A 402 8.19 0.79 36.37
C SER A 402 7.76 2.13 37.00
N PHE A 403 8.02 3.24 36.29
CA PHE A 403 7.96 4.59 36.86
C PHE A 403 6.61 4.88 37.49
N PHE A 404 5.53 4.75 36.71
CA PHE A 404 4.16 5.05 37.14
C PHE A 404 3.52 3.95 38.01
N GLN A 405 4.22 2.83 38.24
CA GLN A 405 3.71 1.72 39.05
C GLN A 405 4.38 1.65 40.42
N ARG A 406 5.68 1.94 40.51
CA ARG A 406 6.48 1.75 41.73
C ARG A 406 7.16 3.03 42.22
N ILE A 407 7.67 3.86 41.32
CA ILE A 407 8.46 5.05 41.69
C ILE A 407 7.54 6.23 42.02
N CYS A 408 6.61 6.52 41.12
CA CYS A 408 5.68 7.64 41.18
C CYS A 408 4.26 7.13 40.85
N PRO A 409 3.65 6.32 41.74
CA PRO A 409 2.31 5.79 41.52
C PRO A 409 1.25 6.88 41.58
N ARG A 410 0.14 6.63 40.88
CA ARG A 410 -1.06 7.48 40.92
C ARG A 410 -1.74 7.39 42.27
N HIS A 411 -2.00 8.53 42.87
CA HIS A 411 -2.79 8.66 44.10
C HIS A 411 -3.39 10.04 44.17
#